data_AF-A0AAE0UXG5-F1
#
_entry.id   AF-A0AAE0UXG5-F1
#
_cell.length_a   1.000
_cell.length_b   1.000
_cell.length_c   1.000
_cell.angle_alpha   90.00
_cell.angle_beta   90.00
_cell.angle_gamma   90.00
#
_symmetry.space_group_name_H-M   'P 1'
#
loop_
_entity.id
_entity.type
_entity.pdbx_description
1 polymer ?
#
loop_
_entity_poly.entity_id
_entity_poly.type
_entity_poly.pdbx_seq_one_letter_code
_entity_poly.pdbx_strand_id
1 'polypeptide(L)'
;MPRCVWPEPLSPAQLKRLEQHKYSAAGRSLLEPPCQIYWNWLVEQIPTWLAPNTLTITGLIINVFTTIILVFYCPTATEEAPSWAFFLSALGLFIYQSLDAIDGKQARRTNSSSALGELFDHGCDAVSTVFVAVGSCICAGIGAYPNWMFFCGFVGMFMFFCAHWQTYVSGTLRFGIVDVTEVQIAIIIMYLMSAFGGVSLWQTTLPGLGIKLQVFPILGIIGGFLLSTYNYFLVILSGGVGKNGSTVADTSVLSPGLHIGLILTVAFIIFKKSSSQLFEHHPCLYILTFGTAIAKISNKLVIAHMTRSKLYLSDTAFIGPCLLFLNQYFNSFIDEYIVLWIALVLSVVDLTRYCTVSSEAQRKMDKTHDFREMIR
;
A
#
# COMPACT_ATOMS: atom_id res chain seq x y z
N MET A 1 19.52 -1.02 -31.29
CA MET A 1 18.82 -1.42 -30.04
C MET A 1 17.40 -1.75 -30.43
N PRO A 2 16.86 -2.94 -30.08
CA PRO A 2 15.47 -3.24 -30.39
C PRO A 2 14.60 -2.23 -29.63
N ARG A 3 13.73 -1.52 -30.37
CA ARG A 3 12.74 -0.61 -29.78
C ARG A 3 11.93 -1.41 -28.76
N CYS A 4 11.93 -0.95 -27.50
CA CYS A 4 11.03 -1.49 -26.50
C CYS A 4 9.61 -1.42 -27.09
N VAL A 5 8.91 -2.56 -27.15
CA VAL A 5 7.55 -2.68 -27.71
C VAL A 5 6.54 -1.84 -26.92
N TRP A 6 6.96 -1.28 -25.78
CA TRP A 6 6.12 -0.55 -24.86
C TRP A 6 6.74 0.80 -24.49
N PRO A 7 5.93 1.86 -24.32
CA PRO A 7 6.42 3.19 -23.97
C PRO A 7 7.11 3.20 -22.60
N GLU A 8 8.13 4.04 -22.46
CA GLU A 8 8.80 4.32 -21.19
C GLU A 8 7.80 4.94 -20.19
N PRO A 9 7.80 4.50 -18.92
CA PRO A 9 6.86 4.96 -17.91
C PRO A 9 7.11 6.41 -17.46
N LEU A 10 8.36 6.89 -17.59
CA LEU A 10 8.77 8.24 -17.22
C LEU A 10 9.34 8.96 -18.43
N SER A 11 8.83 10.17 -18.70
CA SER A 11 9.41 11.05 -19.71
C SER A 11 10.75 11.65 -19.25
N PRO A 12 11.62 12.10 -20.18
CA PRO A 12 12.87 12.79 -19.82
C PRO A 12 12.66 14.01 -18.91
N ALA A 13 11.54 14.72 -19.08
CA ALA A 13 11.19 15.85 -18.23
C ALA A 13 10.82 15.43 -16.80
N GLN A 14 10.17 14.28 -16.64
CA GLN A 14 9.87 13.72 -15.32
C GLN A 14 11.13 13.25 -14.61
N LEU A 15 12.03 12.54 -15.31
CA LEU A 15 13.31 12.08 -14.73
C LEU A 15 14.15 13.25 -14.22
N LYS A 16 14.26 14.33 -15.00
CA LYS A 16 14.96 15.56 -14.56
C LYS A 16 14.34 16.19 -13.31
N ARG A 17 13.02 16.16 -13.17
CA ARG A 17 12.34 16.70 -11.97
C ARG A 17 12.49 15.76 -10.78
N LEU A 18 12.53 14.45 -11.02
CA LEU A 18 12.78 13.45 -9.98
C LEU A 18 14.16 13.64 -9.36
N GLU A 19 15.18 13.91 -10.16
CA GLU A 19 16.53 14.25 -9.70
C GLU A 19 16.56 15.53 -8.83
N GLN A 20 15.65 16.46 -9.09
CA GLN A 20 15.51 17.71 -8.32
C GLN A 20 14.63 17.56 -7.07
N HIS A 21 14.00 16.40 -6.88
CA HIS A 21 13.14 16.15 -5.74
C HIS A 21 13.91 16.22 -4.43
N LYS A 22 13.28 16.79 -3.40
CA LYS A 22 13.81 16.84 -2.05
C LYS A 22 12.76 16.30 -1.11
N TYR A 23 13.13 15.26 -0.36
CA TYR A 23 12.27 14.67 0.65
C TYR A 23 11.79 15.74 1.64
N SER A 24 10.48 15.73 1.90
CA SER A 24 9.83 16.66 2.83
C SER A 24 8.74 15.92 3.58
N ALA A 25 8.96 15.77 4.89
CA ALA A 25 7.96 15.20 5.79
C ALA A 25 7.85 16.02 7.08
N ALA A 26 6.67 16.00 7.69
CA ALA A 26 6.35 16.71 8.91
C ALA A 26 5.41 15.89 9.79
N GLY A 27 5.33 16.23 11.07
CA GLY A 27 4.55 15.45 12.04
C GLY A 27 5.36 14.31 12.63
N ARG A 28 4.76 13.64 13.61
CA ARG A 28 5.38 12.55 14.37
C ARG A 28 4.28 11.67 14.95
N SER A 29 4.41 10.36 14.78
CA SER A 29 3.44 9.42 15.36
C SER A 29 3.73 9.13 16.83
N LEU A 30 2.76 8.57 17.54
CA LEU A 30 2.81 8.35 18.99
C LEU A 30 3.92 7.37 19.43
N LEU A 31 4.02 6.23 18.73
CA LEU A 31 4.95 5.15 19.01
C LEU A 31 6.26 5.28 18.24
N GLU A 32 6.36 6.22 17.30
CA GLU A 32 7.63 6.51 16.63
C GLU A 32 8.76 6.87 17.62
N PRO A 33 8.63 7.83 18.58
CA PRO A 33 9.68 8.14 19.56
C PRO A 33 10.31 6.93 20.27
N PRO A 34 9.55 6.03 20.92
CA PRO A 34 10.15 4.87 21.57
C PRO A 34 10.76 3.89 20.55
N CYS A 35 10.13 3.70 19.39
CA CYS A 35 10.66 2.84 18.33
C CYS A 35 12.00 3.35 17.76
N GLN A 36 12.24 4.66 17.76
CA GLN A 36 13.52 5.24 17.32
C GLN A 36 14.72 4.67 18.10
N ILE A 37 14.56 4.31 19.38
CA ILE A 37 15.64 3.69 20.19
C ILE A 37 16.06 2.36 19.57
N TYR A 38 15.07 1.51 19.29
CA TYR A 38 15.29 0.21 18.67
C TYR A 38 15.82 0.34 17.24
N TRP A 39 15.24 1.22 16.42
CA TRP A 39 15.66 1.39 15.02
C TRP A 39 17.06 1.98 14.87
N ASN A 40 17.48 2.89 15.77
CA ASN A 40 18.84 3.41 15.80
C ASN A 40 19.86 2.32 16.17
N TRP A 41 19.53 1.47 17.14
CA TRP A 41 20.36 0.30 17.44
C TRP A 41 20.40 -0.69 16.26
N LEU A 42 19.25 -0.96 15.64
CA LEU A 42 19.12 -1.95 14.58
C LEU A 42 19.92 -1.57 13.33
N VAL A 43 19.85 -0.30 12.90
CA VAL A 43 20.61 0.14 11.72
C VAL A 43 22.12 -0.01 11.92
N GLU A 44 22.63 0.10 13.16
CA GLU A 44 24.05 -0.12 13.47
C GLU A 44 24.47 -1.57 13.27
N GLN A 45 23.55 -2.53 13.46
CA GLN A 45 23.78 -3.95 13.22
C GLN A 45 23.80 -4.32 11.73
N ILE A 46 23.29 -3.44 10.86
CA ILE A 46 23.30 -3.67 9.42
C ILE A 46 24.70 -3.38 8.85
N PRO A 47 25.30 -4.31 8.08
CA PRO A 47 26.56 -4.05 7.40
C PRO A 47 26.44 -2.89 6.40
N THR A 48 27.47 -2.03 6.32
CA THR A 48 27.45 -0.84 5.45
C THR A 48 27.47 -1.15 3.95
N TRP A 49 27.84 -2.38 3.56
CA TRP A 49 27.77 -2.83 2.16
C TRP A 49 26.34 -3.18 1.72
N LEU A 50 25.42 -3.40 2.65
CA LEU A 50 24.04 -3.75 2.34
C LEU A 50 23.27 -2.50 1.93
N ALA A 51 22.75 -2.51 0.71
CA ALA A 51 22.02 -1.39 0.14
C ALA A 51 20.66 -1.17 0.84
N PRO A 52 20.23 0.09 1.05
CA PRO A 52 18.93 0.40 1.67
C PRO A 52 17.75 -0.31 1.00
N ASN A 53 17.63 -0.24 -0.33
CA ASN A 53 16.55 -0.87 -1.07
C ASN A 53 16.51 -2.40 -0.91
N THR A 54 17.64 -3.03 -0.54
CA THR A 54 17.68 -4.46 -0.22
C THR A 54 16.95 -4.75 1.10
N LEU A 55 17.01 -3.84 2.07
CA LEU A 55 16.26 -3.95 3.33
C LEU A 55 14.76 -3.89 3.05
N THR A 56 14.32 -2.86 2.32
CA THR A 56 12.91 -2.64 1.93
C THR A 56 12.33 -3.87 1.22
N ILE A 57 13.01 -4.36 0.16
CA ILE A 57 12.50 -5.50 -0.62
C ILE A 57 12.52 -6.81 0.18
N THR A 58 13.52 -7.00 1.05
CA THR A 58 13.59 -8.19 1.92
C THR A 58 12.43 -8.19 2.90
N GLY A 59 12.16 -7.05 3.53
CA GLY A 59 10.98 -6.87 4.38
C GLY A 59 9.69 -7.19 3.62
N LEU A 60 9.52 -6.61 2.42
CA LEU A 60 8.32 -6.83 1.60
C LEU A 60 8.14 -8.32 1.25
N ILE A 61 9.20 -9.00 0.78
CA ILE A 61 9.15 -10.42 0.44
C ILE A 61 8.71 -11.25 1.65
N ILE A 62 9.24 -10.96 2.84
CA ILE A 62 8.85 -11.66 4.07
C ILE A 62 7.36 -11.42 4.38
N ASN A 63 6.89 -10.16 4.36
CA ASN A 63 5.49 -9.85 4.63
C ASN A 63 4.54 -10.54 3.63
N VAL A 64 4.87 -10.49 2.34
CA VAL A 64 4.12 -11.16 1.26
C VAL A 64 4.08 -12.66 1.49
N PHE A 65 5.24 -13.29 1.72
CA PHE A 65 5.34 -14.74 1.90
C PHE A 65 4.51 -15.22 3.10
N THR A 66 4.65 -14.56 4.25
CA THR A 66 3.91 -14.93 5.47
C THR A 66 2.40 -14.72 5.31
N THR A 67 1.96 -13.66 4.63
CA THR A 67 0.55 -13.46 4.31
C THR A 67 0.02 -14.49 3.30
N ILE A 68 0.80 -14.89 2.30
CA ILE A 68 0.39 -15.95 1.34
C ILE A 68 0.15 -17.28 2.06
N ILE A 69 0.95 -17.60 3.08
CA ILE A 69 0.69 -18.77 3.93
C ILE A 69 -0.68 -18.66 4.61
N LEU A 70 -1.04 -17.50 5.16
CA LEU A 70 -2.37 -17.29 5.73
C LEU A 70 -3.47 -17.44 4.67
N VAL A 71 -3.30 -16.86 3.48
CA VAL A 71 -4.27 -16.98 2.37
C VAL A 71 -4.43 -18.43 1.91
N PHE A 72 -3.36 -19.22 1.93
CA PHE A 72 -3.43 -20.64 1.59
C PHE A 72 -4.30 -21.43 2.58
N TYR A 73 -4.21 -21.14 3.88
CA TYR A 73 -5.04 -21.79 4.90
C TYR A 73 -6.46 -21.21 4.99
N CYS A 74 -6.62 -19.91 4.77
CA CYS A 74 -7.85 -19.17 4.97
C CYS A 74 -8.23 -18.33 3.73
N PRO A 75 -8.49 -18.94 2.57
CA PRO A 75 -8.81 -18.20 1.34
C PRO A 75 -10.09 -17.37 1.45
N THR A 76 -11.04 -17.74 2.32
CA THR A 76 -12.28 -16.97 2.54
C THR A 76 -12.28 -16.16 3.84
N ALA A 77 -11.19 -16.19 4.62
CA ALA A 77 -11.08 -15.56 5.94
C ALA A 77 -12.21 -15.98 6.93
N THR A 78 -12.76 -17.18 6.73
CA THR A 78 -13.71 -17.83 7.65
C THR A 78 -13.11 -19.05 8.34
N GLU A 79 -12.00 -19.56 7.80
CA GLU A 79 -11.27 -20.70 8.27
C GLU A 79 -10.28 -20.32 9.39
N GLU A 80 -9.74 -21.33 10.06
CA GLU A 80 -8.74 -21.19 11.12
C GLU A 80 -7.38 -21.66 10.59
N ALA A 81 -6.39 -20.75 10.56
CA ALA A 81 -5.01 -21.11 10.25
C ALA A 81 -4.33 -21.73 11.47
N PRO A 82 -3.31 -22.59 11.30
CA PRO A 82 -2.55 -23.09 12.44
C PRO A 82 -1.84 -21.94 13.17
N SER A 83 -1.74 -22.02 14.50
CA SER A 83 -1.16 -20.97 15.36
C SER A 83 0.21 -20.46 14.92
N TRP A 84 1.07 -21.35 14.40
CA TRP A 84 2.40 -20.97 13.91
C TRP A 84 2.34 -20.03 12.70
N ALA A 85 1.30 -20.11 11.87
CA ALA A 85 1.14 -19.23 10.71
C ALA A 85 0.82 -17.81 11.16
N PHE A 86 -0.03 -17.64 12.17
CA PHE A 86 -0.27 -16.33 12.79
C PHE A 86 0.99 -15.77 13.47
N PHE A 87 1.74 -16.60 14.20
CA PHE A 87 3.02 -16.18 14.79
C PHE A 87 4.03 -15.77 13.71
N LEU A 88 4.09 -16.52 12.61
CA LEU A 88 4.95 -16.23 11.48
C LEU A 88 4.57 -14.90 10.81
N SER A 89 3.28 -14.59 10.66
CA SER A 89 2.82 -13.29 10.16
C SER A 89 3.08 -12.13 11.14
N ALA A 90 2.97 -12.37 12.45
CA ALA A 90 3.37 -11.38 13.46
C ALA A 90 4.87 -11.04 13.33
N LEU A 91 5.71 -12.07 13.27
CA LEU A 91 7.15 -11.90 13.08
C LEU A 91 7.49 -11.27 11.72
N GLY A 92 6.80 -11.70 10.66
CA GLY A 92 7.01 -11.21 9.31
C GLY A 92 6.67 -9.72 9.17
N LEU A 93 5.55 -9.28 9.73
CA LEU A 93 5.16 -7.87 9.75
C LEU A 93 6.09 -7.03 10.65
N PHE A 94 6.53 -7.59 11.79
CA PHE A 94 7.54 -6.93 12.63
C PHE A 94 8.87 -6.74 11.90
N ILE A 95 9.34 -7.76 11.16
CA ILE A 95 10.54 -7.66 10.34
C ILE A 95 10.34 -6.63 9.22
N TYR A 96 9.20 -6.66 8.51
CA TYR A 96 8.86 -5.65 7.51
C TYR A 96 8.99 -4.24 8.09
N GLN A 97 8.24 -3.94 9.15
CA GLN A 97 8.25 -2.62 9.81
C GLN A 97 9.66 -2.22 10.25
N SER A 98 10.44 -3.17 10.79
CA SER A 98 11.79 -2.92 11.26
C SER A 98 12.74 -2.55 10.12
N LEU A 99 12.68 -3.27 8.99
CA LEU A 99 13.55 -3.06 7.84
C LEU A 99 13.19 -1.80 7.06
N ASP A 100 11.89 -1.55 6.92
CA ASP A 100 11.30 -0.34 6.35
C ASP A 100 11.75 0.92 7.12
N ALA A 101 11.55 0.94 8.44
CA ALA A 101 11.92 2.10 9.26
C ALA A 101 13.43 2.43 9.29
N ILE A 102 14.31 1.47 8.96
CA ILE A 102 15.76 1.67 8.96
C ILE A 102 16.34 1.91 7.57
N ASP A 103 15.60 1.74 6.47
CA ASP A 103 16.18 1.85 5.14
C ASP A 103 16.70 3.28 4.86
N GLY A 104 15.95 4.30 5.21
CA GLY A 104 16.34 5.70 5.09
C GLY A 104 17.45 6.06 6.06
N LYS A 105 17.51 5.39 7.22
CA LYS A 105 18.63 5.54 8.18
C LYS A 105 19.91 4.96 7.59
N GLN A 106 19.82 3.77 6.98
CA GLN A 106 20.93 3.12 6.29
C GLN A 106 21.38 3.98 5.09
N ALA A 107 20.45 4.56 4.34
CA ALA A 107 20.76 5.44 3.22
C ALA A 107 21.54 6.70 3.67
N ARG A 108 21.16 7.30 4.79
CA ARG A 108 21.91 8.42 5.39
C ARG A 108 23.27 7.98 5.91
N ARG A 109 23.35 6.83 6.58
CA ARG A 109 24.61 6.26 7.11
C ARG A 109 25.64 5.95 6.02
N THR A 110 25.17 5.55 4.85
CA THR A 110 26.01 5.15 3.71
C THR A 110 26.16 6.23 2.64
N ASN A 111 25.63 7.44 2.87
CA ASN A 111 25.58 8.54 1.91
C ASN A 111 24.94 8.14 0.55
N SER A 112 23.92 7.27 0.59
CA SER A 112 23.23 6.76 -0.59
C SER A 112 21.75 7.21 -0.67
N SER A 113 21.37 8.25 0.06
CA SER A 113 20.02 8.83 -0.01
C SER A 113 19.73 9.38 -1.40
N SER A 114 18.59 9.00 -1.98
CA SER A 114 18.16 9.41 -3.31
C SER A 114 16.65 9.44 -3.44
N ALA A 115 16.13 10.22 -4.40
CA ALA A 115 14.71 10.18 -4.77
C ALA A 115 14.28 8.78 -5.23
N LEU A 116 15.17 8.03 -5.90
CA LEU A 116 14.87 6.65 -6.29
C LEU A 116 14.65 5.74 -5.07
N GLY A 117 15.41 5.93 -4.00
CA GLY A 117 15.23 5.20 -2.74
C GLY A 117 13.85 5.46 -2.14
N GLU A 118 13.47 6.73 -2.00
CA GLU A 118 12.14 7.15 -1.49
C GLU A 118 10.99 6.59 -2.36
N LEU A 119 11.14 6.65 -3.68
CA LEU A 119 10.15 6.08 -4.59
C LEU A 119 10.02 4.56 -4.42
N PHE A 120 11.14 3.87 -4.21
CA PHE A 120 11.16 2.42 -4.04
C PHE A 120 10.51 2.01 -2.72
N ASP A 121 10.80 2.74 -1.65
CA ASP A 121 10.23 2.60 -0.31
C ASP A 121 8.70 2.71 -0.33
N HIS A 122 8.17 3.87 -0.71
CA HIS A 122 6.71 4.07 -0.82
C HIS A 122 6.04 3.12 -1.83
N GLY A 123 6.79 2.71 -2.86
CA GLY A 123 6.35 1.68 -3.80
C GLY A 123 6.13 0.32 -3.15
N CYS A 124 7.01 -0.07 -2.22
CA CYS A 124 6.90 -1.29 -1.43
C CYS A 124 5.79 -1.17 -0.38
N ASP A 125 5.64 -0.02 0.28
CA ASP A 125 4.56 0.24 1.23
C ASP A 125 3.17 0.07 0.62
N ALA A 126 2.98 0.56 -0.60
CA ALA A 126 1.72 0.42 -1.32
C ALA A 126 1.33 -1.06 -1.50
N VAL A 127 2.32 -1.92 -1.78
CA VAL A 127 2.12 -3.37 -1.92
C VAL A 127 1.93 -4.02 -0.56
N SER A 128 2.79 -3.70 0.41
CA SER A 128 2.72 -4.23 1.77
C SER A 128 1.34 -3.99 2.40
N THR A 129 0.77 -2.79 2.20
CA THR A 129 -0.57 -2.42 2.67
C THR A 129 -1.66 -3.40 2.18
N VAL A 130 -1.52 -3.94 0.96
CA VAL A 130 -2.48 -4.92 0.43
C VAL A 130 -2.43 -6.23 1.22
N PHE A 131 -1.23 -6.75 1.45
CA PHE A 131 -1.04 -8.01 2.18
C PHE A 131 -1.39 -7.85 3.66
N VAL A 132 -1.03 -6.72 4.28
CA VAL A 132 -1.42 -6.40 5.66
C VAL A 132 -2.94 -6.35 5.79
N ALA A 133 -3.67 -5.76 4.84
CA ALA A 133 -5.12 -5.72 4.86
C ALA A 133 -5.74 -7.13 4.79
N VAL A 134 -5.27 -7.97 3.86
CA VAL A 134 -5.73 -9.36 3.71
C VAL A 134 -5.46 -10.17 4.99
N GLY A 135 -4.22 -10.15 5.49
CA GLY A 135 -3.85 -10.90 6.68
C GLY A 135 -4.59 -10.43 7.94
N SER A 136 -4.87 -9.13 8.07
CA SER A 136 -5.71 -8.58 9.15
C SER A 136 -7.15 -9.10 9.09
N CYS A 137 -7.71 -9.23 7.89
CA CYS A 137 -9.04 -9.80 7.71
C CYS A 137 -9.09 -11.28 8.13
N ILE A 138 -8.08 -12.06 7.72
CA ILE A 138 -7.95 -13.48 8.09
C ILE A 138 -7.79 -13.63 9.60
N CYS A 139 -6.88 -12.86 10.19
CA CYS A 139 -6.59 -12.88 11.62
C CYS A 139 -7.83 -12.62 12.47
N ALA A 140 -8.69 -11.68 12.06
CA ALA A 140 -9.91 -11.33 12.78
C ALA A 140 -11.14 -12.19 12.41
N GLY A 141 -11.01 -13.12 11.44
CA GLY A 141 -12.12 -13.99 11.00
C GLY A 141 -13.30 -13.24 10.39
N ILE A 142 -13.07 -12.06 9.81
CA ILE A 142 -14.16 -11.18 9.36
C ILE A 142 -14.77 -11.61 8.03
N GLY A 143 -14.30 -12.69 7.41
CA GLY A 143 -14.91 -13.28 6.21
C GLY A 143 -16.37 -13.68 6.40
N ALA A 144 -16.79 -13.97 7.65
CA ALA A 144 -18.19 -14.21 8.00
C ALA A 144 -19.08 -12.96 7.80
N TYR A 145 -18.47 -11.79 7.59
CA TYR A 145 -19.15 -10.51 7.41
C TYR A 145 -18.65 -9.82 6.13
N PRO A 146 -19.10 -10.23 4.92
CA PRO A 146 -18.54 -9.73 3.66
C PRO A 146 -18.55 -8.20 3.51
N ASN A 147 -19.58 -7.52 4.00
CA ASN A 147 -19.60 -6.04 3.99
C ASN A 147 -18.47 -5.43 4.83
N TRP A 148 -18.22 -5.99 6.01
CA TRP A 148 -17.13 -5.55 6.88
C TRP A 148 -15.78 -5.93 6.31
N MET A 149 -15.64 -7.13 5.75
CA MET A 149 -14.41 -7.55 5.08
C MET A 149 -14.07 -6.66 3.88
N PHE A 150 -15.08 -6.25 3.09
CA PHE A 150 -14.87 -5.28 2.01
C PHE A 150 -14.33 -3.96 2.57
N PHE A 151 -15.00 -3.39 3.59
CA PHE A 151 -14.54 -2.15 4.21
C PHE A 151 -13.11 -2.26 4.78
N CYS A 152 -12.86 -3.25 5.64
CA CYS A 152 -11.56 -3.47 6.27
C CYS A 152 -10.46 -3.82 5.26
N GLY A 153 -10.79 -4.54 4.19
CA GLY A 153 -9.88 -4.93 3.13
C GLY A 153 -9.38 -3.75 2.28
N PHE A 154 -10.18 -2.69 2.13
CA PHE A 154 -9.83 -1.54 1.28
C PHE A 154 -9.50 -0.25 2.04
N VAL A 155 -9.91 -0.12 3.30
CA VAL A 155 -9.75 1.14 4.07
C VAL A 155 -8.28 1.54 4.24
N GLY A 156 -7.38 0.59 4.51
CA GLY A 156 -5.94 0.87 4.64
C GLY A 156 -5.32 1.39 3.34
N MET A 157 -5.69 0.80 2.20
CA MET A 157 -5.21 1.22 0.88
C MET A 157 -5.74 2.62 0.52
N PHE A 158 -7.00 2.91 0.86
CA PHE A 158 -7.58 4.24 0.69
C PHE A 158 -6.87 5.28 1.55
N MET A 159 -6.57 4.96 2.82
CA MET A 159 -5.84 5.85 3.72
C MET A 159 -4.42 6.12 3.20
N PHE A 160 -3.70 5.08 2.75
CA PHE A 160 -2.38 5.22 2.13
C PHE A 160 -2.42 6.13 0.89
N PHE A 161 -3.43 5.95 0.03
CA PHE A 161 -3.64 6.82 -1.13
C PHE A 161 -3.91 8.27 -0.70
N CYS A 162 -4.74 8.49 0.32
CA CYS A 162 -5.06 9.82 0.83
C CYS A 162 -3.84 10.54 1.43
N ALA A 163 -2.96 9.83 2.13
CA ALA A 163 -1.70 10.40 2.63
C ALA A 163 -0.82 10.93 1.47
N HIS A 164 -0.72 10.16 0.38
CA HIS A 164 0.01 10.58 -0.81
C HIS A 164 -0.73 11.64 -1.64
N TRP A 165 -2.07 11.65 -1.61
CA TRP A 165 -2.87 12.70 -2.22
C TRP A 165 -2.65 14.03 -1.50
N GLN A 166 -2.71 14.02 -0.18
CA GLN A 166 -2.37 15.18 0.64
C GLN A 166 -0.93 15.67 0.33
N THR A 167 0.01 14.76 0.13
CA THR A 167 1.40 15.08 -0.23
C THR A 167 1.50 15.70 -1.63
N TYR A 168 0.75 15.18 -2.60
CA TYR A 168 0.62 15.74 -3.94
C TYR A 168 -0.01 17.16 -3.94
N VAL A 169 -0.86 17.48 -2.97
CA VAL A 169 -1.45 18.81 -2.82
C VAL A 169 -0.50 19.76 -2.09
N SER A 170 0.03 19.34 -0.94
CA SER A 170 0.76 20.21 0.00
C SER A 170 2.28 20.25 -0.20
N GLY A 171 2.85 19.32 -0.96
CA GLY A 171 4.29 19.18 -1.16
C GLY A 171 5.04 18.47 -0.02
N THR A 172 4.36 18.07 1.05
CA THR A 172 4.97 17.49 2.25
C THR A 172 4.12 16.33 2.77
N LEU A 173 4.76 15.20 3.06
CA LEU A 173 4.11 14.08 3.73
C LEU A 173 3.88 14.42 5.21
N ARG A 174 2.64 14.32 5.69
CA ARG A 174 2.30 14.71 7.07
C ARG A 174 1.83 13.49 7.85
N PHE A 175 2.57 13.17 8.90
CA PHE A 175 2.24 12.09 9.81
C PHE A 175 1.27 12.55 10.90
N GLY A 176 0.27 11.72 11.17
CA GLY A 176 -0.68 11.89 12.27
C GLY A 176 -0.13 11.36 13.59
N ILE A 177 -0.92 11.52 14.66
CA ILE A 177 -0.62 10.92 15.97
C ILE A 177 -0.75 9.39 15.90
N VAL A 178 -1.76 8.90 15.17
CA VAL A 178 -1.94 7.49 14.84
C VAL A 178 -1.69 7.35 13.36
N ASP A 179 -0.65 6.64 13.00
CA ASP A 179 -0.20 6.44 11.62
C ASP A 179 0.26 4.99 11.39
N VAL A 180 0.98 4.73 10.30
CA VAL A 180 1.39 3.39 9.87
C VAL A 180 2.07 2.58 11.00
N THR A 181 2.92 3.22 11.81
CA THR A 181 3.63 2.58 12.93
C THR A 181 2.66 1.96 13.94
N GLU A 182 1.69 2.73 14.44
CA GLU A 182 0.71 2.27 15.43
C GLU A 182 -0.19 1.18 14.86
N VAL A 183 -0.62 1.35 13.61
CA VAL A 183 -1.50 0.39 12.93
C VAL A 183 -0.80 -0.95 12.73
N GLN A 184 0.44 -0.95 12.27
CA GLN A 184 1.22 -2.18 12.11
C GLN A 184 1.51 -2.87 13.46
N ILE A 185 1.85 -2.12 14.52
CA ILE A 185 2.02 -2.69 15.87
C ILE A 185 0.71 -3.30 16.37
N ALA A 186 -0.43 -2.62 16.18
CA ALA A 186 -1.73 -3.16 16.54
C ALA A 186 -2.04 -4.47 15.79
N ILE A 187 -1.73 -4.55 14.50
CA ILE A 187 -1.93 -5.77 13.69
C ILE A 187 -0.98 -6.89 14.12
N ILE A 188 0.28 -6.58 14.47
CA ILE A 188 1.21 -7.56 15.07
C ILE A 188 0.62 -8.14 16.36
N ILE A 189 0.05 -7.30 17.23
CA ILE A 189 -0.64 -7.74 18.46
C ILE A 189 -1.85 -8.61 18.10
N MET A 190 -2.66 -8.23 17.10
CA MET A 190 -3.79 -9.04 16.66
C MET A 190 -3.35 -10.43 16.16
N TYR A 191 -2.27 -10.51 15.39
CA TYR A 191 -1.71 -11.80 14.97
C TYR A 191 -1.27 -12.64 16.16
N LEU A 192 -0.57 -12.07 17.15
CA LEU A 192 -0.18 -12.78 18.36
C LEU A 192 -1.41 -13.27 19.14
N MET A 193 -2.43 -12.43 19.30
CA MET A 193 -3.69 -12.81 19.94
C MET A 193 -4.35 -14.01 19.25
N SER A 194 -4.37 -14.02 17.91
CA SER A 194 -4.93 -15.15 17.15
C SER A 194 -4.02 -16.38 17.17
N ALA A 195 -2.69 -16.21 17.26
CA ALA A 195 -1.77 -17.33 17.42
C ALA A 195 -2.04 -18.11 18.73
N PHE A 196 -2.32 -17.40 19.83
CA PHE A 196 -2.56 -18.01 21.14
C PHE A 196 -4.01 -18.40 21.40
N GLY A 197 -4.98 -17.61 20.95
CA GLY A 197 -6.41 -17.80 21.22
C GLY A 197 -7.24 -18.33 20.04
N GLY A 198 -6.63 -18.46 18.86
CA GLY A 198 -7.33 -18.72 17.60
C GLY A 198 -8.20 -17.55 17.15
N VAL A 199 -8.81 -17.69 15.97
CA VAL A 199 -9.78 -16.71 15.44
C VAL A 199 -11.03 -16.64 16.32
N SER A 200 -11.37 -17.76 16.97
CA SER A 200 -12.50 -17.81 17.93
C SER A 200 -12.37 -16.83 19.11
N LEU A 201 -11.14 -16.42 19.47
CA LEU A 201 -10.87 -15.41 20.50
C LEU A 201 -11.67 -14.12 20.25
N TRP A 202 -11.78 -13.68 18.99
CA TRP A 202 -12.49 -12.47 18.61
C TRP A 202 -13.99 -12.52 18.88
N GLN A 203 -14.57 -13.72 18.96
CA GLN A 203 -15.98 -13.95 19.28
C GLN A 203 -16.25 -14.04 20.79
N THR A 204 -15.20 -14.06 21.62
CA THR A 204 -15.33 -14.10 23.08
C THR A 204 -15.98 -12.82 23.61
N THR A 205 -17.02 -12.99 24.41
CA THR A 205 -17.66 -11.88 25.15
C THR A 205 -16.84 -11.54 26.38
N LEU A 206 -16.42 -10.28 26.51
CA LEU A 206 -15.63 -9.83 27.66
C LEU A 206 -16.50 -9.76 28.93
N PRO A 207 -16.08 -10.42 30.04
CA PRO A 207 -16.76 -10.30 31.33
C PRO A 207 -16.85 -8.84 31.78
N GLY A 208 -18.03 -8.42 32.25
CA GLY A 208 -18.28 -7.07 32.77
C GLY A 208 -18.70 -6.03 31.71
N LEU A 209 -18.27 -6.16 30.45
CA LEU A 209 -18.69 -5.26 29.36
C LEU A 209 -19.81 -5.82 28.50
N GLY A 210 -19.96 -7.14 28.41
CA GLY A 210 -21.02 -7.77 27.61
C GLY A 210 -20.86 -7.62 26.10
N ILE A 211 -19.69 -7.16 25.63
CA ILE A 211 -19.37 -6.97 24.21
C ILE A 211 -18.31 -7.98 23.75
N LYS A 212 -18.34 -8.34 22.46
CA LYS A 212 -17.34 -9.23 21.84
C LYS A 212 -16.00 -8.51 21.66
N LEU A 213 -14.90 -9.23 21.78
CA LEU A 213 -13.55 -8.70 21.61
C LEU A 213 -13.32 -8.06 20.23
N GLN A 214 -13.94 -8.58 19.17
CA GLN A 214 -13.87 -8.01 17.81
C GLN A 214 -14.35 -6.54 17.71
N VAL A 215 -15.12 -6.03 18.68
CA VAL A 215 -15.61 -4.66 18.68
C VAL A 215 -14.46 -3.65 18.78
N PHE A 216 -13.41 -3.94 19.54
CA PHE A 216 -12.28 -3.01 19.72
C PHE A 216 -11.50 -2.73 18.44
N PRO A 217 -11.02 -3.73 17.67
CA PRO A 217 -10.35 -3.45 16.40
C PRO A 217 -11.29 -2.75 15.40
N ILE A 218 -12.59 -3.09 15.37
CA ILE A 218 -13.55 -2.39 14.51
C ILE A 218 -13.67 -0.90 14.89
N LEU A 219 -13.82 -0.59 16.18
CA LEU A 219 -13.85 0.80 16.65
C LEU A 219 -12.53 1.53 16.37
N GLY A 220 -11.40 0.84 16.51
CA GLY A 220 -10.08 1.37 16.15
C GLY A 220 -9.97 1.72 14.67
N ILE A 221 -10.42 0.83 13.78
CA ILE A 221 -10.44 1.06 12.33
C ILE A 221 -11.36 2.23 11.97
N ILE A 222 -12.58 2.28 12.51
CA ILE A 222 -13.53 3.37 12.23
C ILE A 222 -12.99 4.70 12.76
N GLY A 223 -12.52 4.72 14.01
CA GLY A 223 -11.98 5.93 14.63
C GLY A 223 -10.74 6.45 13.91
N GLY A 224 -9.80 5.55 13.58
CA GLY A 224 -8.61 5.87 12.79
C GLY A 224 -8.96 6.37 11.39
N PHE A 225 -9.89 5.70 10.70
CA PHE A 225 -10.38 6.13 9.40
C PHE A 225 -10.98 7.55 9.44
N LEU A 226 -11.89 7.81 10.39
CA LEU A 226 -12.53 9.12 10.52
C LEU A 226 -11.51 10.22 10.85
N LEU A 227 -10.61 9.97 11.81
CA LEU A 227 -9.59 10.93 12.22
C LEU A 227 -8.60 11.24 11.09
N SER A 228 -8.01 10.21 10.49
CA SER A 228 -7.02 10.38 9.42
C SER A 228 -7.64 11.00 8.18
N THR A 229 -8.83 10.55 7.77
CA THR A 229 -9.53 11.13 6.62
C THR A 229 -9.88 12.59 6.88
N TYR A 230 -10.37 12.95 8.06
CA TYR A 230 -10.62 14.34 8.42
C TYR A 230 -9.36 15.20 8.26
N ASN A 231 -8.22 14.75 8.79
CA ASN A 231 -6.95 15.46 8.71
C ASN A 231 -6.44 15.59 7.26
N TYR A 232 -6.49 14.51 6.46
CA TYR A 232 -6.07 14.53 5.07
C TYR A 232 -6.94 15.49 4.23
N PHE A 233 -8.27 15.40 4.38
CA PHE A 233 -9.18 16.25 3.60
C PHE A 233 -9.15 17.70 4.03
N LEU A 234 -8.88 18.00 5.31
CA LEU A 234 -8.66 19.37 5.76
C LEU A 234 -7.51 20.03 4.98
N VAL A 235 -6.39 19.32 4.78
CA VAL A 235 -5.25 19.82 4.01
C VAL A 235 -5.56 19.86 2.52
N ILE A 236 -6.19 18.81 1.96
CA ILE A 236 -6.53 18.75 0.52
C ILE A 236 -7.47 19.89 0.13
N LEU A 237 -8.46 20.21 0.96
CA LEU A 237 -9.48 21.23 0.69
C LEU A 237 -9.03 22.65 1.08
N SER A 238 -7.98 22.81 1.90
CA SER A 238 -7.42 24.14 2.20
C SER A 238 -6.64 24.78 1.04
N GLY A 239 -6.43 24.04 -0.05
CA GLY A 239 -5.62 24.46 -1.19
C GLY A 239 -4.17 23.94 -1.10
N GLY A 240 -3.58 23.71 -2.26
CA GLY A 240 -2.21 23.22 -2.39
C GLY A 240 -1.17 24.31 -2.66
N VAL A 241 0.07 23.88 -2.87
CA VAL A 241 1.24 24.77 -3.08
C VAL A 241 1.43 25.21 -4.54
N GLY A 242 0.58 24.71 -5.45
CA GLY A 242 0.59 25.10 -6.86
C GLY A 242 -0.09 26.44 -7.12
N LYS A 243 -0.09 26.87 -8.38
CA LYS A 243 -0.73 28.13 -8.79
C LYS A 243 -2.19 28.16 -8.39
N ASN A 244 -2.66 29.27 -7.82
CA ASN A 244 -4.05 29.45 -7.38
C ASN A 244 -4.53 28.39 -6.37
N GLY A 245 -3.63 27.85 -5.52
CA GLY A 245 -3.99 26.83 -4.54
C GLY A 245 -4.19 25.43 -5.13
N SER A 246 -3.61 25.16 -6.29
CA SER A 246 -3.65 23.85 -6.97
C SER A 246 -2.59 22.88 -6.43
N THR A 247 -2.54 21.67 -6.97
CA THR A 247 -1.52 20.66 -6.59
C THR A 247 -0.10 21.06 -7.00
N VAL A 248 0.92 20.30 -6.57
CA VAL A 248 2.32 20.53 -6.99
C VAL A 248 2.53 20.49 -8.51
N ALA A 249 1.58 19.94 -9.28
CA ALA A 249 1.62 19.86 -10.74
C ALA A 249 0.69 20.88 -11.43
N ASP A 250 0.21 21.90 -10.71
CA ASP A 250 -0.74 22.90 -11.18
C ASP A 250 -2.09 22.28 -11.66
N THR A 251 -2.55 21.19 -11.02
CA THR A 251 -3.84 20.53 -11.33
C THR A 251 -4.85 20.69 -10.20
N SER A 252 -6.13 20.39 -10.46
CA SER A 252 -7.16 20.39 -9.41
C SER A 252 -6.76 19.52 -8.22
N VAL A 253 -6.92 20.04 -7.00
CA VAL A 253 -6.70 19.29 -5.76
C VAL A 253 -7.62 18.08 -5.63
N LEU A 254 -8.75 18.05 -6.36
CA LEU A 254 -9.67 16.91 -6.37
C LEU A 254 -9.35 15.84 -7.42
N SER A 255 -8.42 16.12 -8.34
CA SER A 255 -8.15 15.21 -9.46
C SER A 255 -7.71 13.80 -9.08
N PRO A 256 -6.87 13.57 -8.04
CA PRO A 256 -6.50 12.21 -7.64
C PRO A 256 -7.68 11.39 -7.09
N GLY A 257 -8.70 12.05 -6.54
CA GLY A 257 -9.89 11.39 -5.99
C GLY A 257 -10.67 10.58 -7.04
N LEU A 258 -10.64 11.00 -8.31
CA LEU A 258 -11.28 10.27 -9.40
C LEU A 258 -10.65 8.89 -9.63
N HIS A 259 -9.33 8.75 -9.48
CA HIS A 259 -8.63 7.49 -9.71
C HIS A 259 -9.02 6.42 -8.69
N ILE A 260 -8.85 6.74 -7.40
CA ILE A 260 -9.20 5.81 -6.31
C ILE A 260 -10.72 5.60 -6.23
N GLY A 261 -11.50 6.65 -6.44
CA GLY A 261 -12.96 6.59 -6.43
C GLY A 261 -13.51 5.67 -7.52
N LEU A 262 -12.95 5.71 -8.74
CA LEU A 262 -13.37 4.84 -9.83
C LEU A 262 -13.05 3.37 -9.52
N ILE A 263 -11.84 3.04 -9.06
CA ILE A 263 -11.47 1.66 -8.72
C ILE A 263 -12.36 1.12 -7.59
N LEU A 264 -12.53 1.88 -6.50
CA LEU A 264 -13.35 1.45 -5.37
C LEU A 264 -14.83 1.31 -5.74
N THR A 265 -15.35 2.20 -6.59
CA THR A 265 -16.72 2.11 -7.08
C THR A 265 -16.92 0.88 -7.94
N VAL A 266 -16.00 0.60 -8.87
CA VAL A 266 -16.05 -0.61 -9.71
C VAL A 266 -15.92 -1.86 -8.84
N ALA A 267 -15.00 -1.88 -7.87
CA ALA A 267 -14.86 -2.98 -6.91
C ALA A 267 -16.14 -3.18 -6.08
N PHE A 268 -16.82 -2.11 -5.67
CA PHE A 268 -18.07 -2.24 -4.92
C PHE A 268 -19.23 -2.72 -5.79
N ILE A 269 -19.34 -2.22 -7.03
CA ILE A 269 -20.36 -2.68 -7.99
C ILE A 269 -20.17 -4.16 -8.28
N ILE A 270 -18.94 -4.60 -8.55
CA ILE A 270 -18.65 -6.01 -8.84
C ILE A 270 -19.01 -6.90 -7.67
N PHE A 271 -18.65 -6.50 -6.44
CA PHE A 271 -19.09 -7.17 -5.23
C PHE A 271 -20.63 -7.27 -5.17
N LYS A 272 -21.36 -6.16 -5.33
CA LYS A 272 -22.82 -6.15 -5.14
C LYS A 272 -23.65 -6.72 -6.26
N LYS A 273 -23.09 -6.82 -7.47
CA LYS A 273 -23.81 -7.27 -8.67
C LYS A 273 -23.36 -8.64 -9.18
N SER A 274 -22.33 -9.25 -8.57
CA SER A 274 -21.88 -10.58 -8.96
C SER A 274 -22.99 -11.62 -8.78
N SER A 275 -23.35 -12.28 -9.87
CA SER A 275 -24.29 -13.41 -9.84
C SER A 275 -23.70 -14.64 -9.16
N SER A 276 -22.38 -14.79 -9.21
CA SER A 276 -21.65 -15.90 -8.59
C SER A 276 -21.18 -15.59 -7.17
N GLN A 277 -21.57 -14.46 -6.56
CA GLN A 277 -21.09 -14.03 -5.24
C GLN A 277 -19.55 -14.06 -5.15
N LEU A 278 -18.90 -13.52 -6.18
CA LEU A 278 -17.45 -13.62 -6.40
C LEU A 278 -16.63 -13.17 -5.18
N PHE A 279 -17.03 -12.07 -4.53
CA PHE A 279 -16.33 -11.57 -3.36
C PHE A 279 -16.52 -12.49 -2.16
N GLU A 280 -17.73 -13.01 -1.93
CA GLU A 280 -18.05 -13.88 -0.80
C GLU A 280 -17.33 -15.24 -0.90
N HIS A 281 -17.17 -15.77 -2.11
CA HIS A 281 -16.49 -17.05 -2.34
C HIS A 281 -14.97 -16.92 -2.47
N HIS A 282 -14.45 -15.77 -2.91
CA HIS A 282 -13.02 -15.56 -3.15
C HIS A 282 -12.50 -14.21 -2.61
N PRO A 283 -12.77 -13.83 -1.34
CA PRO A 283 -12.53 -12.46 -0.87
C PRO A 283 -11.04 -12.11 -0.79
N CYS A 284 -10.17 -13.03 -0.36
CA CYS A 284 -8.73 -12.76 -0.29
C CYS A 284 -8.16 -12.51 -1.70
N LEU A 285 -8.51 -13.35 -2.68
CA LEU A 285 -8.10 -13.17 -4.07
C LEU A 285 -8.64 -11.85 -4.64
N TYR A 286 -9.87 -11.49 -4.28
CA TYR A 286 -10.50 -10.24 -4.68
C TYR A 286 -9.75 -9.02 -4.15
N ILE A 287 -9.47 -8.99 -2.85
CA ILE A 287 -8.71 -7.90 -2.20
C ILE A 287 -7.30 -7.82 -2.79
N LEU A 288 -6.62 -8.95 -3.04
CA LEU A 288 -5.31 -8.96 -3.70
C LEU A 288 -5.38 -8.36 -5.11
N THR A 289 -6.43 -8.68 -5.88
CA THR A 289 -6.60 -8.21 -7.27
C THR A 289 -6.78 -6.70 -7.34
N PHE A 290 -7.79 -6.18 -6.64
CA PHE A 290 -8.08 -4.74 -6.63
C PHE A 290 -7.04 -3.96 -5.84
N GLY A 291 -6.52 -4.53 -4.76
CA GLY A 291 -5.46 -3.93 -3.97
C GLY A 291 -4.18 -3.74 -4.76
N THR A 292 -3.81 -4.70 -5.62
CA THR A 292 -2.66 -4.54 -6.53
C THR A 292 -2.87 -3.40 -7.53
N ALA A 293 -4.09 -3.26 -8.08
CA ALA A 293 -4.42 -2.13 -8.95
C ALA A 293 -4.35 -0.78 -8.20
N ILE A 294 -4.85 -0.73 -6.96
CA ILE A 294 -4.74 0.46 -6.09
C ILE A 294 -3.28 0.77 -5.77
N ALA A 295 -2.46 -0.23 -5.44
CA ALA A 295 -1.04 -0.06 -5.17
C ALA A 295 -0.31 0.58 -6.37
N LYS A 296 -0.61 0.13 -7.60
CA LYS A 296 -0.07 0.76 -8.81
C LYS A 296 -0.48 2.23 -8.93
N ILE A 297 -1.76 2.54 -8.73
CA ILE A 297 -2.26 3.92 -8.80
C ILE A 297 -1.65 4.80 -7.71
N SER A 298 -1.44 4.29 -6.50
CA SER A 298 -0.70 4.96 -5.43
C SER A 298 0.75 5.25 -5.85
N ASN A 299 1.45 4.29 -6.46
CA ASN A 299 2.81 4.50 -6.96
C ASN A 299 2.88 5.55 -8.06
N LYS A 300 1.84 5.63 -8.92
CA LYS A 300 1.72 6.72 -9.90
C LYS A 300 1.54 8.07 -9.23
N LEU A 301 0.77 8.15 -8.14
CA LEU A 301 0.56 9.37 -7.39
C LEU A 301 1.85 9.85 -6.69
N VAL A 302 2.62 8.93 -6.09
CA VAL A 302 3.96 9.20 -5.54
C VAL A 302 4.86 9.81 -6.63
N ILE A 303 4.97 9.15 -7.78
CA ILE A 303 5.76 9.65 -8.91
C ILE A 303 5.26 11.01 -9.39
N ALA A 304 3.94 11.19 -9.52
CA ALA A 304 3.34 12.45 -9.95
C ALA A 304 3.72 13.60 -9.00
N HIS A 305 3.74 13.33 -7.68
CA HIS A 305 4.21 14.27 -6.68
C HIS A 305 5.68 14.62 -6.85
N MET A 306 6.56 13.62 -6.83
CA MET A 306 8.01 13.83 -6.86
C MET A 306 8.47 14.49 -8.16
N THR A 307 7.80 14.16 -9.28
CA THR A 307 8.09 14.73 -10.60
C THR A 307 7.27 15.98 -10.90
N ARG A 308 6.41 16.44 -9.98
CA ARG A 308 5.49 17.57 -10.19
C ARG A 308 4.72 17.46 -11.51
N SER A 309 4.27 16.25 -11.85
CA SER A 309 3.62 15.96 -13.12
C SER A 309 2.16 15.58 -12.93
N LYS A 310 1.36 15.81 -13.97
CA LYS A 310 -0.07 15.53 -13.94
C LYS A 310 -0.31 14.02 -13.82
N LEU A 311 -1.19 13.64 -12.90
CA LEU A 311 -1.71 12.28 -12.82
C LEU A 311 -2.79 12.06 -13.90
N TYR A 312 -2.46 11.31 -14.95
CA TYR A 312 -3.41 10.96 -16.01
C TYR A 312 -4.35 9.83 -15.58
N LEU A 313 -5.64 9.96 -15.93
CA LEU A 313 -6.68 8.95 -15.60
C LEU A 313 -6.56 7.69 -16.43
N SER A 314 -6.21 7.81 -17.72
CA SER A 314 -5.96 6.66 -18.59
C SER A 314 -4.78 5.86 -18.05
N ASP A 315 -5.04 4.62 -17.64
CA ASP A 315 -4.01 3.74 -17.09
C ASP A 315 -4.36 2.27 -17.24
N THR A 316 -3.33 1.43 -17.42
CA THR A 316 -3.46 -0.02 -17.54
C THR A 316 -3.94 -0.71 -16.26
N ALA A 317 -3.85 -0.05 -15.09
CA ALA A 317 -4.37 -0.59 -13.83
C ALA A 317 -5.89 -0.81 -13.84
N PHE A 318 -6.61 -0.12 -14.73
CA PHE A 318 -8.05 -0.28 -14.88
C PHE A 318 -8.45 -1.49 -15.73
N ILE A 319 -7.51 -2.12 -16.46
CA ILE A 319 -7.84 -3.24 -17.37
C ILE A 319 -8.48 -4.40 -16.60
N GLY A 320 -7.87 -4.87 -15.50
CA GLY A 320 -8.41 -5.96 -14.69
C GLY A 320 -9.82 -5.66 -14.13
N PRO A 321 -10.01 -4.54 -13.41
CA PRO A 321 -11.34 -4.09 -12.98
C PRO A 321 -12.36 -3.97 -14.11
N CYS A 322 -11.98 -3.42 -15.27
CA CYS A 322 -12.87 -3.29 -16.43
C CYS A 322 -13.25 -4.66 -17.02
N LEU A 323 -12.34 -5.63 -17.07
CA LEU A 323 -12.65 -6.99 -17.55
C LEU A 323 -13.73 -7.64 -16.69
N LEU A 324 -13.60 -7.55 -15.36
CA LEU A 324 -14.61 -8.07 -14.43
C LEU A 324 -15.95 -7.36 -14.59
N PHE A 325 -15.94 -6.02 -14.64
CA PHE A 325 -17.15 -5.22 -14.81
C PHE A 325 -17.87 -5.53 -16.13
N LEU A 326 -17.14 -5.64 -17.24
CA LEU A 326 -17.71 -5.96 -18.54
C LEU A 326 -18.23 -7.40 -18.58
N ASN A 327 -17.51 -8.36 -17.96
CA ASN A 327 -17.99 -9.73 -17.87
C ASN A 327 -19.36 -9.80 -17.16
N GLN A 328 -19.50 -9.12 -16.02
CA GLN A 328 -20.79 -9.02 -15.32
C GLN A 328 -21.87 -8.31 -16.13
N TYR A 329 -21.52 -7.23 -16.84
CA TYR A 329 -22.46 -6.50 -17.71
C TYR A 329 -23.06 -7.43 -18.79
N PHE A 330 -22.27 -8.37 -19.31
CA PHE A 330 -22.70 -9.40 -20.25
C PHE A 330 -23.17 -10.69 -19.56
N ASN A 331 -23.77 -10.59 -18.36
CA ASN A 331 -24.32 -11.69 -17.57
C ASN A 331 -23.31 -12.81 -17.25
N SER A 332 -22.06 -12.43 -16.96
CA SER A 332 -20.98 -13.35 -16.55
C SER A 332 -20.80 -14.52 -17.52
N PHE A 333 -20.70 -14.21 -18.81
CA PHE A 333 -20.56 -15.21 -19.88
C PHE A 333 -19.26 -16.05 -19.76
N ILE A 334 -18.24 -15.51 -19.09
CA ILE A 334 -17.06 -16.26 -18.61
C ILE A 334 -17.19 -16.39 -17.09
N ASP A 335 -16.73 -17.52 -16.55
CA ASP A 335 -16.62 -17.71 -15.11
C ASP A 335 -15.87 -16.55 -14.43
N GLU A 336 -16.56 -15.85 -13.53
CA GLU A 336 -16.04 -14.68 -12.81
C GLU A 336 -14.76 -15.00 -12.03
N TYR A 337 -14.59 -16.23 -11.54
CA TYR A 337 -13.38 -16.67 -10.83
C TYR A 337 -12.17 -16.75 -11.77
N ILE A 338 -12.36 -17.23 -13.00
CA ILE A 338 -11.30 -17.26 -14.02
C ILE A 338 -10.91 -15.82 -14.41
N VAL A 339 -11.91 -14.95 -14.63
CA VAL A 339 -11.66 -13.55 -14.96
C VAL A 339 -10.93 -12.82 -13.81
N LEU A 340 -11.24 -13.17 -12.56
CA LEU A 340 -10.57 -12.62 -11.37
C LEU A 340 -9.08 -12.99 -11.35
N TRP A 341 -8.72 -14.24 -11.63
CA TRP A 341 -7.31 -14.65 -11.75
C TRP A 341 -6.60 -13.95 -12.90
N ILE A 342 -7.24 -13.81 -14.06
CA ILE A 342 -6.69 -13.05 -15.19
C ILE A 342 -6.44 -11.60 -14.78
N ALA A 343 -7.41 -10.97 -14.10
CA ALA A 343 -7.29 -9.60 -13.61
C ALA A 343 -6.14 -9.46 -12.60
N LEU A 344 -5.95 -10.43 -11.68
CA LEU A 344 -4.82 -10.42 -10.75
C LEU A 344 -3.49 -10.48 -11.51
N VAL A 345 -3.33 -11.44 -12.43
CA VAL A 345 -2.08 -11.60 -13.20
C VAL A 345 -1.75 -10.33 -13.98
N LEU A 346 -2.75 -9.74 -14.64
CA LEU A 346 -2.57 -8.47 -15.35
C LEU A 346 -2.15 -7.34 -14.40
N SER A 347 -2.81 -7.19 -13.25
CA SER A 347 -2.46 -6.17 -12.25
C SER A 347 -1.05 -6.36 -11.69
N VAL A 348 -0.64 -7.60 -11.41
CA VAL A 348 0.70 -7.92 -10.90
C VAL A 348 1.76 -7.61 -11.96
N VAL A 349 1.58 -8.10 -13.20
CA VAL A 349 2.52 -7.84 -14.29
C VAL A 349 2.66 -6.35 -14.56
N ASP A 350 1.54 -5.63 -14.56
CA ASP A 350 1.49 -4.19 -14.81
C ASP A 350 2.17 -3.39 -13.69
N LEU A 351 1.95 -3.76 -12.43
CA LEU A 351 2.64 -3.16 -11.28
C LEU A 351 4.14 -3.46 -11.30
N THR A 352 4.55 -4.72 -11.46
CA THR A 352 5.96 -5.11 -11.50
C THR A 352 6.68 -4.42 -12.65
N ARG A 353 6.06 -4.34 -13.83
CA ARG A 353 6.60 -3.60 -14.97
C ARG A 353 6.74 -2.10 -14.65
N TYR A 354 5.71 -1.51 -14.05
CA TYR A 354 5.73 -0.09 -13.70
C TYR A 354 6.87 0.23 -12.73
N CYS A 355 7.07 -0.58 -11.69
CA CYS A 355 8.16 -0.40 -10.73
C CYS A 355 9.53 -0.63 -11.36
N THR A 356 9.74 -1.74 -12.06
CA THR A 356 11.04 -2.09 -12.66
C THR A 356 11.51 -1.06 -13.68
N VAL A 357 10.67 -0.66 -14.62
CA VAL A 357 11.07 0.27 -15.68
C VAL A 357 11.25 1.69 -15.13
N SER A 358 10.46 2.11 -14.14
CA SER A 358 10.66 3.41 -13.47
C SER A 358 12.00 3.46 -12.73
N SER A 359 12.37 2.39 -12.03
CA SER A 359 13.66 2.30 -11.33
C SER A 359 14.85 2.24 -12.29
N GLU A 360 14.74 1.51 -13.42
CA GLU A 360 15.78 1.45 -14.44
C GLU A 360 16.00 2.78 -15.16
N ALA A 361 14.92 3.49 -15.48
CA ALA A 361 14.97 4.78 -16.15
C ALA A 361 15.75 5.81 -15.31
N GLN A 362 15.48 5.86 -14.00
CA GLN A 362 16.21 6.73 -13.09
C GLN A 362 17.68 6.33 -12.96
N ARG A 363 17.97 5.03 -12.77
CA ARG A 363 19.35 4.53 -12.62
C ARG A 363 20.24 4.83 -13.83
N LYS A 364 19.68 4.82 -15.05
CA LYS A 364 20.41 5.20 -16.27
C LYS A 364 20.73 6.69 -16.28
N MET A 365 19.83 7.53 -15.77
CA MET A 365 20.03 8.98 -15.73
C MET A 365 21.11 9.37 -14.71
N ASP A 366 21.09 8.79 -13.50
CA ASP A 366 22.09 9.04 -12.46
C ASP A 366 23.52 8.72 -12.95
N LYS A 367 23.71 7.56 -13.59
CA LYS A 367 25.01 7.18 -14.18
C LYS A 367 25.49 8.16 -15.27
N THR A 368 24.57 8.75 -16.01
CA THR A 368 24.89 9.72 -17.06
C THR A 368 25.28 11.08 -16.45
N HIS A 369 24.71 11.43 -15.29
CA HIS A 369 25.08 12.63 -14.53
C HIS A 369 26.48 12.47 -13.93
N ASP A 370 26.75 11.38 -13.21
CA ASP A 370 28.07 11.11 -12.61
C ASP A 370 29.20 11.13 -13.65
N PHE A 371 28.97 10.53 -14.82
CA PHE A 371 29.93 10.54 -15.91
C PHE A 371 30.20 11.95 -16.45
N ARG A 372 29.18 12.83 -16.47
CA ARG A 372 29.32 14.22 -16.91
C ARG A 372 30.03 15.08 -15.87
N GLU A 373 29.83 14.83 -14.58
CA GLU A 373 30.59 15.51 -13.53
C GLU A 373 32.06 15.07 -13.51
N MET A 374 32.35 13.79 -13.75
CA MET A 374 33.73 13.29 -13.78
C MET A 374 34.57 13.85 -14.95
N ILE A 375 33.92 14.35 -16.00
CA ILE A 375 34.56 14.95 -17.19
C ILE A 375 34.70 16.48 -17.07
N ARG A 376 34.10 17.09 -16.04
CA ARG A 376 34.24 18.52 -15.71
C ARG A 376 35.29 18.72 -14.62
#